data_AF-A0A6G6WJW5-F1
#
_entry.id   AF-A0A6G6WJW5-F1
#
_cell.length_a   1.000
_cell.length_b   1.000
_cell.length_c   1.000
_cell.angle_alpha   90.00
_cell.angle_beta   90.00
_cell.angle_gamma   90.00
#
_symmetry.space_group_name_H-M   'P 1'
#
loop_
_entity.id
_entity.type
_entity.pdbx_description
1 polymer ?
#
loop_
_entity_poly.entity_id
_entity_poly.type
_entity_poly.pdbx_seq_one_letter_code
_entity_poly.pdbx_strand_id
1 'polypeptide(L)'
;MQTRSLLVAPLLALGALVVLPAPAAHAAGVLYASPSGVGLLDCGTPATACNIEKAVGSAGAGDQVVLAPGTYATTTQLSNANGIYLHGTAGQARPVISSNVAFPLQLSGDAPGTPARVSDLSIVHSANAGQGLRVSSSGIVERVDVRSSSGTACEFALNNTVRDTLCVATGADAIAISAGGSAGAMANLTWRLRNVTAIATGPLGTGVAASLSGGGKLTVDLRNVIASGGGEDIAASTPDATTVTVVAQSSNYDKVTTSGAGTVTPAGSGTNQTAAPVFTDATTYHEAATSPTVDAGTSDGYVGATDLDGQARLQGPAVDIGADETARPVPPPLDTAAPDTALGQTPKKRTTKRKARFTFTASEAGATFTCRVDKKAARPCTSPFTVKVRPGKHTLSVAARDAAGNVDATPATCTWKVRKKRR
;
A
#
# COMPACT_ATOMS: atom_id res chain seq x y z
N MET A 1 -4.32 -90.37 32.71
CA MET A 1 -3.65 -89.63 31.62
C MET A 1 -3.59 -88.17 32.03
N GLN A 2 -2.39 -87.69 32.38
CA GLN A 2 -2.12 -86.30 32.78
C GLN A 2 -2.05 -85.41 31.53
N THR A 3 -2.80 -84.32 31.50
CA THR A 3 -2.61 -83.24 30.52
C THR A 3 -2.29 -81.96 31.29
N ARG A 4 -1.07 -81.46 31.02
CA ARG A 4 -0.41 -80.34 31.69
C ARG A 4 -1.07 -79.00 31.31
N SER A 5 -1.34 -78.18 32.31
CA SER A 5 -1.65 -76.75 32.14
C SER A 5 -0.38 -75.97 31.78
N LEU A 6 -0.39 -75.27 30.65
CA LEU A 6 0.64 -74.31 30.24
C LEU A 6 0.15 -72.89 30.56
N LEU A 7 0.76 -72.28 31.58
CA LEU A 7 0.67 -70.84 31.86
C LEU A 7 1.53 -70.08 30.83
N VAL A 8 0.93 -69.18 30.06
CA VAL A 8 1.62 -68.21 29.21
C VAL A 8 1.57 -66.86 29.93
N ALA A 9 2.72 -66.36 30.36
CA ALA A 9 2.87 -65.01 30.91
C ALA A 9 3.00 -63.99 29.76
N PRO A 10 2.38 -62.79 29.86
CA PRO A 10 2.52 -61.77 28.83
C PRO A 10 3.89 -61.08 28.95
N LEU A 11 4.66 -61.06 27.86
CA LEU A 11 5.83 -60.19 27.72
C LEU A 11 5.32 -58.74 27.62
N LEU A 12 5.57 -57.92 28.64
CA LEU A 12 5.51 -56.46 28.50
C LEU A 12 6.73 -56.00 27.68
N ALA A 13 6.50 -55.65 26.41
CA ALA A 13 7.48 -54.92 25.62
C ALA A 13 7.51 -53.46 26.09
N LEU A 14 8.54 -53.08 26.85
CA LEU A 14 8.86 -51.68 27.13
C LEU A 14 9.36 -51.04 25.81
N GLY A 15 8.45 -50.42 25.06
CA GLY A 15 8.81 -49.57 23.94
C GLY A 15 9.51 -48.31 24.46
N ALA A 16 10.82 -48.22 24.28
CA ALA A 16 11.57 -46.99 24.52
C ALA A 16 11.09 -45.94 23.51
N LEU A 17 10.28 -44.99 23.96
CA LEU A 17 9.89 -43.81 23.20
C LEU A 17 11.14 -42.94 23.02
N VAL A 18 11.80 -43.07 21.86
CA VAL A 18 12.86 -42.15 21.45
C VAL A 18 12.18 -40.81 21.16
N VAL A 19 12.17 -39.93 22.16
CA VAL A 19 11.82 -38.53 21.96
C VAL A 19 12.97 -37.91 21.17
N LEU A 20 12.81 -37.85 19.84
CA LEU A 20 13.68 -37.03 19.00
C LEU A 20 13.53 -35.58 19.48
N PRO A 21 14.63 -34.86 19.76
CA PRO A 21 14.53 -33.45 20.06
C PRO A 21 13.84 -32.75 18.89
N ALA A 22 12.76 -32.04 19.16
CA ALA A 22 12.19 -31.11 18.19
C ALA A 22 13.32 -30.18 17.75
N PRO A 23 13.49 -29.90 16.44
CA PRO A 23 14.47 -28.93 15.99
C PRO A 23 14.21 -27.64 16.78
N ALA A 24 15.25 -27.13 17.43
CA ALA A 24 15.18 -25.86 18.15
C ALA A 24 14.60 -24.81 17.19
N ALA A 25 13.55 -24.11 17.60
CA ALA A 25 12.96 -23.05 16.82
C ALA A 25 14.07 -22.05 16.46
N HIS A 26 14.39 -21.93 15.17
CA HIS A 26 15.29 -20.89 14.69
C HIS A 26 14.62 -19.55 14.99
N ALA A 27 15.32 -18.64 15.67
CA ALA A 27 14.85 -17.27 15.78
C ALA A 27 14.90 -16.65 14.38
N ALA A 28 13.79 -16.07 13.92
CA ALA A 28 13.70 -15.43 12.61
C ALA A 28 14.87 -14.45 12.39
N GLY A 29 15.68 -14.73 11.38
CA GLY A 29 16.82 -13.93 10.97
C GLY A 29 16.47 -12.92 9.89
N VAL A 30 17.43 -12.05 9.57
CA VAL A 30 17.34 -11.11 8.44
C VAL A 30 18.55 -11.35 7.54
N LEU A 31 18.28 -11.68 6.28
CA LEU A 31 19.27 -11.80 5.22
C LEU A 31 19.13 -10.60 4.27
N TYR A 32 20.25 -10.07 3.82
CA TYR A 32 20.29 -8.96 2.88
C TYR A 32 20.82 -9.43 1.53
N ALA A 33 20.18 -8.97 0.45
CA ALA A 33 20.69 -9.15 -0.90
C ALA A 33 20.78 -7.81 -1.63
N SER A 34 21.78 -7.67 -2.51
CA SER A 34 21.95 -6.51 -3.37
C SER A 34 22.29 -6.94 -4.81
N PRO A 35 22.06 -6.09 -5.83
CA PRO A 35 22.41 -6.41 -7.21
C PRO A 35 23.90 -6.73 -7.41
N SER A 36 24.77 -6.15 -6.60
CA SER A 36 26.22 -6.38 -6.60
C SER A 36 26.70 -7.30 -5.47
N GLY A 37 25.77 -7.98 -4.78
CA GLY A 37 26.08 -8.81 -3.63
C GLY A 37 26.95 -10.00 -4.01
N VAL A 38 27.95 -10.31 -3.19
CA VAL A 38 28.88 -11.43 -3.41
C VAL A 38 28.55 -12.55 -2.42
N GLY A 39 28.42 -13.78 -2.90
CA GLY A 39 27.99 -14.94 -2.12
C GLY A 39 28.98 -15.45 -1.06
N LEU A 40 29.85 -14.58 -0.51
CA LEU A 40 31.01 -14.95 0.31
C LEU A 40 30.76 -14.91 1.84
N LEU A 41 29.61 -14.37 2.31
CA LEU A 41 29.32 -14.11 3.74
C LEU A 41 27.97 -14.70 4.22
N ASP A 42 27.60 -14.45 5.48
CA ASP A 42 26.36 -14.85 6.18
C ASP A 42 25.10 -14.06 5.77
N CYS A 43 25.25 -13.07 4.89
CA CYS A 43 24.19 -12.16 4.45
C CYS A 43 23.55 -11.35 5.60
N GLY A 44 24.19 -11.24 6.78
CA GLY A 44 23.56 -10.73 8.00
C GLY A 44 23.42 -9.21 8.11
N THR A 45 24.04 -8.43 7.21
CA THR A 45 23.96 -6.96 7.21
C THR A 45 23.88 -6.41 5.78
N PRO A 46 23.39 -5.17 5.58
CA PRO A 46 23.42 -4.52 4.27
C PRO A 46 24.83 -4.43 3.63
N ALA A 47 25.88 -4.25 4.45
CA ALA A 47 27.26 -4.19 3.99
C ALA A 47 27.81 -5.56 3.56
N THR A 48 27.22 -6.65 4.08
CA THR A 48 27.59 -8.04 3.77
C THR A 48 26.55 -8.73 2.90
N ALA A 49 25.73 -7.95 2.17
CA ALA A 49 24.64 -8.45 1.34
C ALA A 49 25.13 -9.45 0.29
N CYS A 50 24.39 -10.54 0.16
CA CYS A 50 24.67 -11.62 -0.78
C CYS A 50 24.03 -11.35 -2.15
N ASN A 51 24.34 -12.22 -3.12
CA ASN A 51 23.47 -12.33 -4.28
C ASN A 51 22.10 -12.89 -3.86
N ILE A 52 21.09 -12.64 -4.68
CA ILE A 52 19.70 -12.96 -4.34
C ILE A 52 19.46 -14.46 -4.27
N GLU A 53 20.14 -15.26 -5.10
CA GLU A 53 20.04 -16.72 -5.11
C GLU A 53 20.46 -17.30 -3.76
N LYS A 54 21.59 -16.85 -3.21
CA LYS A 54 22.06 -17.30 -1.90
C LYS A 54 21.11 -16.86 -0.80
N ALA A 55 20.74 -15.59 -0.75
CA ALA A 55 19.88 -15.07 0.32
C ALA A 55 18.50 -15.74 0.35
N VAL A 56 17.86 -15.92 -0.81
CA VAL A 56 16.56 -16.62 -0.91
C VAL A 56 16.72 -18.11 -0.62
N GLY A 57 17.77 -18.76 -1.14
CA GLY A 57 17.98 -20.20 -1.00
C GLY A 57 18.37 -20.62 0.42
N SER A 58 19.08 -19.78 1.18
CA SER A 58 19.52 -20.10 2.55
C SER A 58 18.55 -19.67 3.64
N ALA A 59 17.55 -18.84 3.33
CA ALA A 59 16.59 -18.34 4.30
C ALA A 59 15.73 -19.47 4.90
N GLY A 60 15.75 -19.58 6.22
CA GLY A 60 14.97 -20.50 7.03
C GLY A 60 13.53 -20.01 7.25
N ALA A 61 12.75 -20.80 7.98
CA ALA A 61 11.34 -20.49 8.21
C ALA A 61 11.21 -19.24 9.08
N GLY A 62 10.51 -18.23 8.55
CA GLY A 62 10.22 -16.97 9.24
C GLY A 62 11.29 -15.90 9.02
N ASP A 63 12.37 -16.25 8.32
CA ASP A 63 13.42 -15.31 7.98
C ASP A 63 12.90 -14.23 7.02
N GLN A 64 13.47 -13.04 7.16
CA GLN A 64 13.28 -11.94 6.23
C GLN A 64 14.44 -11.91 5.22
N VAL A 65 14.12 -11.70 3.96
CA VAL A 65 15.09 -11.43 2.90
C VAL A 65 14.83 -10.03 2.39
N VAL A 66 15.73 -9.10 2.73
CA VAL A 66 15.64 -7.68 2.38
C VAL A 66 16.43 -7.41 1.10
N LEU A 67 15.75 -6.92 0.08
CA LEU A 67 16.34 -6.55 -1.19
C LEU A 67 16.66 -5.05 -1.23
N ALA A 68 17.93 -4.73 -1.46
CA ALA A 68 18.33 -3.36 -1.77
C ALA A 68 17.77 -2.92 -3.15
N PRO A 69 17.55 -1.60 -3.37
CA PRO A 69 17.12 -1.10 -4.67
C PRO A 69 18.06 -1.51 -5.82
N GLY A 70 17.46 -1.74 -6.99
CA GLY A 70 18.19 -2.05 -8.22
C GLY A 70 17.65 -3.30 -8.93
N THR A 71 18.34 -3.69 -10.00
CA THR A 71 17.92 -4.82 -10.86
C THR A 71 18.74 -6.06 -10.57
N TYR A 72 18.07 -7.15 -10.24
CA TYR A 72 18.62 -8.48 -10.04
C TYR A 72 18.36 -9.30 -11.31
N ALA A 73 19.39 -9.44 -12.14
CA ALA A 73 19.32 -10.28 -13.34
C ALA A 73 19.54 -11.74 -12.94
N THR A 74 18.48 -12.55 -12.91
CA THR A 74 18.56 -13.96 -12.49
C THR A 74 18.45 -14.89 -13.69
N THR A 75 19.34 -15.88 -13.74
CA THR A 75 19.37 -16.94 -14.76
C THR A 75 18.99 -18.30 -14.18
N THR A 76 18.71 -18.36 -12.88
CA THR A 76 18.22 -19.52 -12.16
C THR A 76 16.93 -19.15 -11.44
N GLN A 77 16.09 -20.16 -11.19
CA GLN A 77 14.87 -20.00 -10.42
C GLN A 77 15.18 -19.66 -8.96
N LEU A 78 14.58 -18.60 -8.43
CA LEU A 78 14.61 -18.30 -7.01
C LEU A 78 13.51 -19.11 -6.32
N SER A 79 13.91 -20.13 -5.57
CA SER A 79 12.97 -21.01 -4.86
C SER A 79 13.24 -21.06 -3.36
N ASN A 80 12.18 -20.98 -2.56
CA ASN A 80 12.26 -21.22 -1.12
C ASN A 80 11.01 -21.99 -0.61
N ALA A 81 11.25 -22.98 0.25
CA ALA A 81 10.23 -23.89 0.78
C ALA A 81 10.01 -23.73 2.30
N ASN A 82 10.55 -22.69 2.93
CA ASN A 82 10.52 -22.52 4.38
C ASN A 82 9.48 -21.50 4.88
N GLY A 83 8.84 -20.74 3.98
CA GLY A 83 7.90 -19.68 4.37
C GLY A 83 8.68 -18.46 4.85
N ILE A 84 9.21 -17.69 3.90
CA ILE A 84 10.03 -16.51 4.16
C ILE A 84 9.24 -15.23 3.89
N TYR A 85 9.76 -14.10 4.38
CA TYR A 85 9.31 -12.78 3.98
C TYR A 85 10.34 -12.11 3.06
N LEU A 86 10.08 -12.10 1.76
CA LEU A 86 10.92 -11.44 0.76
C LEU A 86 10.38 -10.05 0.46
N HIS A 87 11.18 -9.00 0.65
CA HIS A 87 10.70 -7.64 0.40
C HIS A 87 11.77 -6.62 0.03
N GLY A 88 11.34 -5.55 -0.64
CA GLY A 88 12.14 -4.33 -0.77
C GLY A 88 12.14 -3.49 0.51
N THR A 89 13.03 -2.49 0.56
CA THR A 89 13.06 -1.54 1.67
C THR A 89 11.94 -0.50 1.53
N ALA A 90 11.10 -0.34 2.55
CA ALA A 90 10.01 0.64 2.56
C ALA A 90 10.53 2.07 2.28
N GLY A 91 9.82 2.81 1.42
CA GLY A 91 10.18 4.18 1.02
C GLY A 91 11.41 4.30 0.13
N GLN A 92 12.01 3.17 -0.30
CA GLN A 92 13.07 3.15 -1.30
C GLN A 92 12.52 2.72 -2.66
N ALA A 93 13.30 2.96 -3.72
CA ALA A 93 12.96 2.48 -5.05
C ALA A 93 12.81 0.95 -5.05
N ARG A 94 11.76 0.48 -5.73
CA ARG A 94 11.39 -0.92 -5.78
C ARG A 94 12.50 -1.77 -6.45
N PRO A 95 13.00 -2.84 -5.81
CA PRO A 95 13.90 -3.80 -6.45
C PRO A 95 13.20 -4.54 -7.59
N VAL A 96 13.93 -4.80 -8.68
CA VAL A 96 13.41 -5.46 -9.88
C VAL A 96 14.11 -6.80 -10.07
N ILE A 97 13.37 -7.89 -10.00
CA ILE A 97 13.85 -9.22 -10.41
C ILE A 97 13.58 -9.36 -11.90
N SER A 98 14.63 -9.41 -12.71
CA SER A 98 14.55 -9.56 -14.17
C SER A 98 15.06 -10.94 -14.56
N SER A 99 14.19 -11.77 -15.13
CA SER A 99 14.50 -13.17 -15.39
C SER A 99 13.92 -13.70 -16.69
N ASN A 100 14.62 -14.69 -17.26
CA ASN A 100 14.20 -15.46 -18.43
C ASN A 100 13.98 -16.94 -18.10
N VAL A 101 13.93 -17.31 -16.81
CA VAL A 101 13.58 -18.66 -16.36
C VAL A 101 12.08 -18.78 -16.18
N ALA A 102 11.55 -20.01 -16.30
CA ALA A 102 10.10 -20.26 -16.25
C ALA A 102 9.44 -19.86 -14.91
N PHE A 103 10.20 -19.82 -13.82
CA PHE A 103 9.71 -19.43 -12.51
C PHE A 103 10.73 -18.47 -11.85
N PRO A 104 10.70 -17.17 -12.16
CA PRO A 104 11.63 -16.20 -11.58
C PRO A 104 11.62 -16.22 -10.06
N LEU A 105 10.43 -16.33 -9.45
CA LEU A 105 10.25 -16.48 -8.01
C LEU A 105 9.17 -17.52 -7.69
N GLN A 106 9.56 -18.58 -6.99
CA GLN A 106 8.66 -19.62 -6.50
C GLN A 106 8.79 -19.80 -4.99
N LEU A 107 7.72 -19.51 -4.25
CA LEU A 107 7.64 -19.74 -2.82
C LEU A 107 6.65 -20.89 -2.56
N SER A 108 7.12 -21.97 -1.98
CA SER A 108 6.31 -23.17 -1.72
C SER A 108 6.19 -23.51 -0.24
N GLY A 109 6.71 -22.65 0.66
CA GLY A 109 6.82 -23.00 2.06
C GLY A 109 5.49 -23.09 2.78
N ASP A 110 5.17 -24.29 3.24
CA ASP A 110 4.02 -24.67 4.06
C ASP A 110 4.41 -24.91 5.53
N ALA A 111 5.60 -24.43 5.93
CA ALA A 111 6.08 -24.51 7.30
C ALA A 111 4.97 -24.05 8.27
N PRO A 112 4.56 -24.91 9.23
CA PRO A 112 3.42 -24.60 10.09
C PRO A 112 3.58 -23.26 10.81
N GLY A 113 2.62 -22.37 10.61
CA GLY A 113 2.60 -21.05 11.27
C GLY A 113 3.39 -19.95 10.57
N THR A 114 4.04 -20.23 9.44
CA THR A 114 4.89 -19.26 8.74
C THR A 114 4.51 -19.11 7.27
N PRO A 115 3.48 -18.29 6.95
CA PRO A 115 3.07 -18.09 5.56
C PRO A 115 4.16 -17.37 4.76
N ALA A 116 4.26 -17.69 3.47
CA ALA A 116 5.13 -16.95 2.56
C ALA A 116 4.63 -15.50 2.44
N ARG A 117 5.53 -14.52 2.52
CA ARG A 117 5.20 -13.10 2.35
C ARG A 117 6.08 -12.50 1.26
N VAL A 118 5.47 -11.73 0.37
CA VAL A 118 6.19 -10.96 -0.67
C VAL A 118 5.68 -9.54 -0.65
N SER A 119 6.57 -8.55 -0.58
CA SER A 119 6.15 -7.16 -0.75
C SER A 119 7.17 -6.25 -1.40
N ASP A 120 6.69 -5.11 -1.89
CA ASP A 120 7.53 -3.98 -2.29
C ASP A 120 8.60 -4.34 -3.33
N LEU A 121 8.26 -5.16 -4.33
CA LEU A 121 9.19 -5.60 -5.38
C LEU A 121 8.51 -5.72 -6.75
N SER A 122 9.31 -5.65 -7.81
CA SER A 122 8.87 -5.86 -9.19
C SER A 122 9.49 -7.12 -9.77
N ILE A 123 8.75 -7.83 -10.63
CA ILE A 123 9.24 -9.00 -11.36
C ILE A 123 8.98 -8.78 -12.85
N VAL A 124 10.04 -8.93 -13.65
CA VAL A 124 9.98 -8.93 -15.12
C VAL A 124 10.33 -10.33 -15.59
N HIS A 125 9.35 -11.02 -16.14
CA HIS A 125 9.43 -12.41 -16.60
C HIS A 125 9.37 -12.47 -18.13
N SER A 126 10.45 -12.94 -18.74
CA SER A 126 10.64 -12.95 -20.20
C SER A 126 10.84 -14.33 -20.81
N ALA A 127 10.63 -15.41 -20.05
CA ALA A 127 10.67 -16.77 -20.61
C ALA A 127 9.50 -16.99 -21.57
N ASN A 128 9.54 -18.10 -22.31
CA ASN A 128 8.47 -18.48 -23.25
C ASN A 128 7.33 -19.28 -22.59
N ALA A 129 7.48 -19.69 -21.34
CA ALA A 129 6.47 -20.40 -20.56
C ALA A 129 6.71 -20.20 -19.07
N GLY A 130 5.70 -20.50 -18.25
CA GLY A 130 5.79 -20.51 -16.79
C GLY A 130 5.06 -19.35 -16.11
N GLN A 131 5.50 -19.01 -14.90
CA GLN A 131 4.82 -18.11 -13.97
C GLN A 131 5.82 -17.07 -13.46
N GLY A 132 5.50 -15.77 -13.58
CA GLY A 132 6.38 -14.70 -13.07
C GLY A 132 6.58 -14.77 -11.56
N LEU A 133 5.48 -14.77 -10.82
CA LEU A 133 5.42 -15.03 -9.39
C LEU A 133 4.56 -16.28 -9.14
N ARG A 134 5.11 -17.22 -8.37
CA ARG A 134 4.38 -18.40 -7.93
C ARG A 134 4.43 -18.56 -6.41
N VAL A 135 3.27 -18.52 -5.75
CA VAL A 135 3.15 -18.87 -4.32
C VAL A 135 2.29 -20.11 -4.17
N SER A 136 2.95 -21.26 -4.08
CA SER A 136 2.28 -22.57 -3.95
C SER A 136 1.81 -22.86 -2.52
N SER A 137 2.10 -21.98 -1.57
CA SER A 137 1.66 -22.10 -0.18
C SER A 137 0.62 -21.05 0.21
N SER A 138 0.23 -21.01 1.49
CA SER A 138 -0.60 -19.92 2.00
C SER A 138 0.29 -18.70 2.24
N GLY A 139 -0.17 -17.52 1.83
CA GLY A 139 0.71 -16.37 1.78
C GLY A 139 0.03 -15.01 1.72
N ILE A 140 0.87 -13.98 1.79
CA ILE A 140 0.49 -12.58 1.62
C ILE A 140 1.38 -11.97 0.54
N VAL A 141 0.75 -11.36 -0.46
CA VAL A 141 1.44 -10.60 -1.51
C VAL A 141 0.89 -9.18 -1.47
N GLU A 142 1.76 -8.20 -1.25
CA GLU A 142 1.35 -6.80 -1.11
C GLU A 142 2.31 -5.83 -1.81
N ARG A 143 1.81 -4.88 -2.60
CA ARG A 143 2.67 -3.89 -3.29
C ARG A 143 3.70 -4.54 -4.21
N VAL A 144 3.23 -5.47 -5.03
CA VAL A 144 4.06 -6.18 -6.00
C VAL A 144 3.61 -5.84 -7.41
N ASP A 145 4.57 -5.67 -8.32
CA ASP A 145 4.33 -5.43 -9.75
C ASP A 145 4.97 -6.55 -10.57
N VAL A 146 4.16 -7.41 -11.17
CA VAL A 146 4.63 -8.55 -11.97
C VAL A 146 4.25 -8.37 -13.41
N ARG A 147 5.23 -8.41 -14.31
CA ARG A 147 5.04 -8.37 -15.76
C ARG A 147 5.58 -9.64 -16.40
N SER A 148 4.74 -10.37 -17.13
CA SER A 148 5.14 -11.56 -17.91
C SER A 148 4.83 -11.40 -19.40
N SER A 149 5.79 -11.74 -20.25
CA SER A 149 5.64 -11.62 -21.71
C SER A 149 5.08 -12.85 -22.42
N SER A 150 4.82 -13.96 -21.72
CA SER A 150 4.33 -15.18 -22.37
C SER A 150 3.38 -16.02 -21.52
N GLY A 151 3.64 -16.14 -20.22
CA GLY A 151 2.92 -17.04 -19.33
C GLY A 151 2.09 -16.29 -18.29
N THR A 152 1.76 -16.99 -17.20
CA THR A 152 1.00 -16.39 -16.12
C THR A 152 1.84 -15.35 -15.38
N ALA A 153 1.31 -14.15 -15.12
CA ALA A 153 2.06 -13.18 -14.33
C ALA A 153 2.13 -13.62 -12.86
N CYS A 154 0.97 -13.87 -12.23
CA CYS A 154 0.87 -14.25 -10.83
C CYS A 154 0.07 -15.54 -10.66
N GLU A 155 0.64 -16.55 -10.02
CA GLU A 155 -0.02 -17.80 -9.65
C GLU A 155 0.04 -18.00 -8.14
N PHE A 156 -1.11 -18.36 -7.56
CA PHE A 156 -1.17 -18.80 -6.16
C PHE A 156 -1.84 -20.18 -6.09
N ALA A 157 -1.70 -20.92 -4.98
CA ALA A 157 -2.34 -22.24 -4.85
C ALA A 157 -3.23 -22.39 -3.61
N LEU A 158 -2.69 -22.15 -2.42
CA LEU A 158 -3.44 -22.28 -1.16
C LEU A 158 -4.07 -20.94 -0.74
N ASN A 159 -4.38 -20.75 0.53
CA ASN A 159 -5.02 -19.53 1.01
C ASN A 159 -4.10 -18.32 0.85
N ASN A 160 -4.44 -17.40 -0.05
CA ASN A 160 -3.63 -16.23 -0.31
C ASN A 160 -4.41 -14.94 -0.12
N THR A 161 -3.74 -13.93 0.43
CA THR A 161 -4.21 -12.54 0.42
C THR A 161 -3.28 -11.74 -0.48
N VAL A 162 -3.80 -11.28 -1.60
CA VAL A 162 -3.11 -10.45 -2.58
C VAL A 162 -3.72 -9.06 -2.50
N ARG A 163 -2.89 -8.04 -2.31
CA ARG A 163 -3.39 -6.68 -2.27
C ARG A 163 -2.45 -5.66 -2.86
N ASP A 164 -2.98 -4.54 -3.30
CA ASP A 164 -2.18 -3.41 -3.79
C ASP A 164 -1.19 -3.88 -4.87
N THR A 165 -1.63 -4.77 -5.77
CA THR A 165 -0.74 -5.56 -6.63
C THR A 165 -1.16 -5.43 -8.08
N LEU A 166 -0.17 -5.22 -8.95
CA LEU A 166 -0.33 -5.19 -10.40
C LEU A 166 0.23 -6.49 -10.99
N CYS A 167 -0.58 -7.23 -11.74
CA CYS A 167 -0.15 -8.40 -12.50
C CYS A 167 -0.51 -8.18 -13.98
N VAL A 168 0.49 -8.14 -14.85
CA VAL A 168 0.34 -7.91 -16.30
C VAL A 168 0.92 -9.07 -17.08
N ALA A 169 0.11 -9.65 -17.96
CA ALA A 169 0.51 -10.73 -18.85
C ALA A 169 0.23 -10.35 -20.31
N THR A 170 1.22 -10.49 -21.19
CA THR A 170 1.09 -10.05 -22.60
C THR A 170 1.19 -11.17 -23.63
N GLY A 171 1.38 -12.41 -23.20
CA GLY A 171 1.29 -13.59 -24.06
C GLY A 171 -0.12 -13.77 -24.62
N ALA A 172 -0.25 -14.45 -25.76
CA ALA A 172 -1.49 -14.50 -26.54
C ALA A 172 -2.69 -15.09 -25.77
N ASP A 173 -2.44 -16.12 -24.95
CA ASP A 173 -3.37 -16.86 -24.09
C ASP A 173 -2.97 -16.74 -22.59
N ALA A 174 -2.18 -15.72 -22.27
CA ALA A 174 -1.61 -15.57 -20.94
C ALA A 174 -2.64 -15.14 -19.89
N ILE A 175 -2.36 -15.48 -18.63
CA ILE A 175 -3.25 -15.19 -17.49
C ILE A 175 -2.56 -14.16 -16.60
N ALA A 176 -3.24 -13.06 -16.27
CA ALA A 176 -2.66 -12.09 -15.34
C ALA A 176 -2.60 -12.66 -13.92
N ILE A 177 -3.72 -13.15 -13.40
CA ILE A 177 -3.76 -13.86 -12.11
C ILE A 177 -4.43 -15.21 -12.27
N SER A 178 -3.67 -16.27 -12.00
CA SER A 178 -4.18 -17.63 -11.98
C SER A 178 -4.43 -18.07 -10.55
N ALA A 179 -5.65 -18.51 -10.33
CA ALA A 179 -6.11 -19.16 -9.14
C ALA A 179 -6.32 -20.64 -9.29
N GLY A 180 -5.49 -21.47 -8.64
CA GLY A 180 -5.77 -22.88 -8.68
C GLY A 180 -4.66 -23.85 -8.32
N GLY A 181 -5.02 -25.11 -8.44
CA GLY A 181 -4.15 -26.24 -8.16
C GLY A 181 -4.97 -27.51 -7.97
N SER A 182 -4.27 -28.58 -7.58
CA SER A 182 -4.92 -29.80 -7.10
C SER A 182 -5.08 -29.72 -5.58
N ALA A 183 -6.30 -29.52 -5.11
CA ALA A 183 -6.59 -29.71 -3.70
C ALA A 183 -6.68 -31.20 -3.39
N GLY A 184 -6.15 -31.63 -2.24
CA GLY A 184 -6.56 -32.91 -1.68
C GLY A 184 -8.06 -32.87 -1.34
N ALA A 185 -8.73 -34.03 -1.36
CA ALA A 185 -10.18 -34.20 -1.46
C ALA A 185 -11.12 -33.48 -0.44
N MET A 186 -10.64 -32.61 0.45
CA MET A 186 -11.42 -31.91 1.48
C MET A 186 -10.97 -30.45 1.75
N ALA A 187 -10.21 -29.82 0.85
CA ALA A 187 -9.73 -28.45 1.10
C ALA A 187 -10.85 -27.39 0.91
N ASN A 188 -10.98 -26.48 1.87
CA ASN A 188 -11.75 -25.24 1.73
C ASN A 188 -10.76 -24.07 1.64
N LEU A 189 -10.50 -23.61 0.41
CA LEU A 189 -9.54 -22.55 0.11
C LEU A 189 -10.26 -21.21 -0.05
N THR A 190 -9.65 -20.16 0.47
CA THR A 190 -10.10 -18.78 0.30
C THR A 190 -8.96 -17.92 -0.21
N TRP A 191 -9.23 -17.25 -1.32
CA TRP A 191 -8.35 -16.28 -1.93
C TRP A 191 -8.95 -14.91 -1.80
N ARG A 192 -8.11 -13.95 -1.44
CA ARG A 192 -8.53 -12.59 -1.17
C ARG A 192 -7.75 -11.65 -2.06
N LEU A 193 -8.40 -11.00 -3.02
CA LEU A 193 -7.80 -9.95 -3.84
C LEU A 193 -8.39 -8.61 -3.43
N ARG A 194 -7.55 -7.68 -2.97
CA ARG A 194 -7.94 -6.32 -2.55
C ARG A 194 -7.14 -5.30 -3.33
N ASN A 195 -7.79 -4.39 -4.05
CA ASN A 195 -7.08 -3.33 -4.75
C ASN A 195 -6.02 -3.92 -5.70
N VAL A 196 -6.50 -4.68 -6.69
CA VAL A 196 -5.63 -5.44 -7.60
C VAL A 196 -5.96 -5.04 -9.03
N THR A 197 -4.93 -4.83 -9.84
CA THR A 197 -5.07 -4.63 -11.29
C THR A 197 -4.48 -5.85 -12.00
N ALA A 198 -5.34 -6.63 -12.65
CA ALA A 198 -4.99 -7.85 -13.37
C ALA A 198 -5.28 -7.68 -14.86
N ILE A 199 -4.22 -7.52 -15.66
CA ILE A 199 -4.32 -7.19 -17.09
C ILE A 199 -3.68 -8.28 -17.95
N ALA A 200 -4.48 -8.95 -18.78
CA ALA A 200 -4.02 -9.86 -19.81
C ALA A 200 -4.31 -9.26 -21.19
N THR A 201 -3.29 -8.77 -21.88
CA THR A 201 -3.48 -8.04 -23.16
C THR A 201 -3.58 -8.93 -24.38
N GLY A 202 -3.22 -10.22 -24.27
CA GLY A 202 -3.35 -11.19 -25.35
C GLY A 202 -4.81 -11.40 -25.76
N PRO A 203 -5.10 -11.69 -27.04
CA PRO A 203 -6.48 -11.81 -27.55
C PRO A 203 -7.27 -12.97 -26.92
N LEU A 204 -6.60 -13.98 -26.37
CA LEU A 204 -7.20 -15.07 -25.58
C LEU A 204 -6.82 -14.97 -24.11
N GLY A 205 -6.21 -13.86 -23.69
CA GLY A 205 -5.72 -13.66 -22.34
C GLY A 205 -6.88 -13.55 -21.35
N THR A 206 -6.62 -14.00 -20.11
CA THR A 206 -7.59 -13.95 -19.01
C THR A 206 -7.09 -13.04 -17.90
N GLY A 207 -7.92 -12.09 -17.45
CA GLY A 207 -7.58 -11.23 -16.31
C GLY A 207 -7.40 -12.05 -15.02
N VAL A 208 -8.48 -12.66 -14.53
CA VAL A 208 -8.47 -13.53 -13.36
C VAL A 208 -9.05 -14.89 -13.72
N ALA A 209 -8.24 -15.94 -13.68
CA ALA A 209 -8.69 -17.31 -13.90
C ALA A 209 -8.77 -18.06 -12.57
N ALA A 210 -9.86 -18.77 -12.28
CA ALA A 210 -10.01 -19.60 -11.09
C ALA A 210 -10.37 -21.03 -11.46
N SER A 211 -9.56 -21.99 -11.01
CA SER A 211 -9.69 -23.41 -11.33
C SER A 211 -9.26 -24.28 -10.15
N LEU A 212 -10.00 -25.33 -9.85
CA LEU A 212 -9.64 -26.27 -8.80
C LEU A 212 -9.93 -27.70 -9.26
N SER A 213 -8.99 -28.61 -9.03
CA SER A 213 -9.18 -30.06 -9.24
C SER A 213 -8.83 -30.85 -7.97
N GLY A 214 -9.19 -32.13 -7.92
CA GLY A 214 -8.83 -33.06 -6.83
C GLY A 214 -9.83 -33.14 -5.66
N GLY A 215 -11.00 -32.50 -5.79
CA GLY A 215 -12.01 -32.37 -4.74
C GLY A 215 -11.83 -31.12 -3.85
N GLY A 216 -12.91 -30.64 -3.23
CA GLY A 216 -12.90 -29.46 -2.35
C GLY A 216 -13.55 -28.20 -2.95
N LYS A 217 -13.39 -27.07 -2.26
CA LYS A 217 -14.00 -25.78 -2.60
C LYS A 217 -12.95 -24.66 -2.61
N LEU A 218 -12.97 -23.85 -3.66
CA LEU A 218 -12.24 -22.59 -3.75
C LEU A 218 -13.22 -21.42 -3.76
N THR A 219 -13.02 -20.46 -2.85
CA THR A 219 -13.69 -19.16 -2.89
C THR A 219 -12.68 -18.08 -3.23
N VAL A 220 -12.89 -17.35 -4.31
CA VAL A 220 -12.11 -16.17 -4.70
C VAL A 220 -12.93 -14.93 -4.38
N ASP A 221 -12.49 -14.16 -3.40
CA ASP A 221 -13.14 -12.96 -2.89
C ASP A 221 -12.41 -11.71 -3.43
N LEU A 222 -13.01 -11.10 -4.45
CA LEU A 222 -12.51 -9.93 -5.17
C LEU A 222 -13.17 -8.66 -4.62
N ARG A 223 -12.35 -7.70 -4.20
CA ARG A 223 -12.79 -6.36 -3.82
C ARG A 223 -11.86 -5.30 -4.37
N ASN A 224 -12.40 -4.28 -5.02
CA ASN A 224 -11.61 -3.22 -5.68
C ASN A 224 -10.64 -3.81 -6.71
N VAL A 225 -11.10 -4.79 -7.51
CA VAL A 225 -10.26 -5.47 -8.50
C VAL A 225 -10.63 -4.99 -9.89
N ILE A 226 -9.63 -4.55 -10.67
CA ILE A 226 -9.74 -4.49 -12.12
C ILE A 226 -9.29 -5.83 -12.68
N ALA A 227 -10.17 -6.54 -13.36
CA ALA A 227 -9.84 -7.72 -14.14
C ALA A 227 -10.12 -7.41 -15.61
N SER A 228 -9.10 -7.50 -16.47
CA SER A 228 -9.22 -7.21 -17.89
C SER A 228 -8.45 -8.24 -18.70
N GLY A 229 -9.13 -9.01 -19.52
CA GLY A 229 -8.53 -9.96 -20.46
C GLY A 229 -8.99 -9.73 -21.89
N GLY A 230 -8.08 -9.88 -22.86
CA GLY A 230 -8.44 -9.80 -24.27
C GLY A 230 -9.49 -10.86 -24.67
N GLY A 231 -9.40 -12.06 -24.07
CA GLY A 231 -10.43 -13.10 -24.16
C GLY A 231 -11.55 -12.85 -23.15
N GLU A 232 -11.29 -13.15 -21.89
CA GLU A 232 -12.25 -13.08 -20.77
C GLU A 232 -11.65 -12.28 -19.61
N ASP A 233 -12.47 -11.53 -18.88
CA ASP A 233 -11.99 -10.77 -17.72
C ASP A 233 -11.87 -11.70 -16.50
N ILE A 234 -12.90 -12.53 -16.27
CA ILE A 234 -12.91 -13.52 -15.20
C ILE A 234 -13.36 -14.88 -15.73
N ALA A 235 -12.56 -15.92 -15.44
CA ALA A 235 -12.92 -17.30 -15.73
C ALA A 235 -13.02 -18.13 -14.43
N ALA A 236 -14.04 -19.00 -14.31
CA ALA A 236 -14.15 -19.97 -13.22
C ALA A 236 -14.48 -21.39 -13.74
N SER A 237 -13.59 -22.36 -13.53
CA SER A 237 -13.70 -23.70 -14.10
C SER A 237 -13.46 -24.81 -13.08
N THR A 238 -14.19 -25.93 -13.19
CA THR A 238 -13.96 -27.14 -12.41
C THR A 238 -13.92 -28.37 -13.33
N PRO A 239 -12.76 -29.05 -13.51
CA PRO A 239 -12.68 -30.23 -14.37
C PRO A 239 -13.26 -31.50 -13.73
N ASP A 240 -13.56 -31.48 -12.43
CA ASP A 240 -14.13 -32.59 -11.66
C ASP A 240 -15.23 -32.10 -10.69
N ALA A 241 -15.54 -32.88 -9.64
CA ALA A 241 -16.60 -32.59 -8.68
C ALA A 241 -16.28 -31.46 -7.67
N THR A 242 -15.23 -30.67 -7.89
CA THR A 242 -14.91 -29.47 -7.10
C THR A 242 -15.94 -28.35 -7.28
N THR A 243 -15.87 -27.34 -6.40
CA THR A 243 -16.62 -26.09 -6.56
C THR A 243 -15.68 -24.90 -6.56
N VAL A 244 -15.82 -24.01 -7.54
CA VAL A 244 -15.13 -22.71 -7.59
C VAL A 244 -16.18 -21.61 -7.56
N THR A 245 -16.04 -20.69 -6.61
CA THR A 245 -16.93 -19.53 -6.49
C THR A 245 -16.10 -18.25 -6.47
N VAL A 246 -16.27 -17.41 -7.48
CA VAL A 246 -15.72 -16.06 -7.51
C VAL A 246 -16.81 -15.08 -7.07
N VAL A 247 -16.58 -14.42 -5.95
CA VAL A 247 -17.45 -13.38 -5.40
C VAL A 247 -16.76 -12.05 -5.62
N ALA A 248 -17.45 -11.13 -6.31
CA ALA A 248 -16.91 -9.80 -6.58
C ALA A 248 -17.79 -8.71 -5.99
N GLN A 249 -17.14 -7.70 -5.40
CA GLN A 249 -17.78 -6.48 -4.91
C GLN A 249 -16.91 -5.29 -5.28
N SER A 250 -17.53 -4.21 -5.77
CA SER A 250 -16.81 -2.98 -6.18
C SER A 250 -15.60 -3.31 -7.05
N SER A 251 -15.78 -4.21 -8.01
CA SER A 251 -14.74 -4.64 -8.95
C SER A 251 -15.18 -4.29 -10.38
N ASN A 252 -14.22 -4.13 -11.27
CA ASN A 252 -14.43 -3.79 -12.67
C ASN A 252 -14.06 -4.97 -13.58
N TYR A 253 -15.05 -5.51 -14.28
CA TYR A 253 -14.96 -6.64 -15.21
C TYR A 253 -16.25 -6.76 -16.03
N ASP A 254 -16.18 -7.28 -17.25
CA ASP A 254 -17.31 -7.46 -18.16
C ASP A 254 -17.45 -8.91 -18.64
N LYS A 255 -16.42 -9.46 -19.29
CA LYS A 255 -16.47 -10.79 -19.91
C LYS A 255 -16.23 -11.89 -18.89
N VAL A 256 -17.21 -12.76 -18.70
CA VAL A 256 -17.17 -13.84 -17.71
C VAL A 256 -17.44 -15.18 -18.36
N THR A 257 -16.54 -16.14 -18.11
CA THR A 257 -16.70 -17.53 -18.55
C THR A 257 -16.72 -18.50 -17.37
N THR A 258 -17.66 -19.44 -17.38
CA THR A 258 -17.76 -20.49 -16.36
C THR A 258 -17.89 -21.88 -16.97
N SER A 259 -17.28 -22.89 -16.33
CA SER A 259 -17.45 -24.29 -16.70
C SER A 259 -17.53 -25.22 -15.48
N GLY A 260 -18.22 -26.36 -15.63
CA GLY A 260 -18.49 -27.27 -14.53
C GLY A 260 -19.35 -26.61 -13.44
N ALA A 261 -18.95 -26.76 -12.17
CA ALA A 261 -19.52 -26.09 -11.00
C ALA A 261 -18.79 -24.78 -10.63
N GLY A 262 -18.14 -24.14 -11.61
CA GLY A 262 -17.60 -22.79 -11.50
C GLY A 262 -18.71 -21.73 -11.49
N THR A 263 -18.61 -20.74 -10.61
CA THR A 263 -19.56 -19.62 -10.49
C THR A 263 -18.82 -18.31 -10.33
N VAL A 264 -19.37 -17.23 -10.89
CA VAL A 264 -18.83 -15.87 -10.80
C VAL A 264 -20.00 -14.91 -10.54
N THR A 265 -19.81 -13.91 -9.67
CA THR A 265 -20.77 -12.80 -9.52
C THR A 265 -21.05 -12.16 -10.89
N PRO A 266 -22.31 -12.02 -11.33
CA PRO A 266 -22.61 -11.44 -12.65
C PRO A 266 -21.99 -10.06 -12.83
N ALA A 267 -21.40 -9.81 -14.01
CA ALA A 267 -20.83 -8.51 -14.35
C ALA A 267 -21.89 -7.40 -14.25
N GLY A 268 -21.49 -6.23 -13.75
CA GLY A 268 -22.40 -5.09 -13.54
C GLY A 268 -23.45 -5.27 -12.42
N SER A 269 -23.44 -6.40 -11.69
CA SER A 269 -24.35 -6.61 -10.56
C SER A 269 -23.83 -5.96 -9.27
N GLY A 270 -24.74 -5.50 -8.41
CA GLY A 270 -24.39 -4.88 -7.14
C GLY A 270 -23.59 -3.59 -7.34
N THR A 271 -22.39 -3.52 -6.75
CA THR A 271 -21.47 -2.39 -6.91
C THR A 271 -20.38 -2.63 -7.97
N ASN A 272 -20.48 -3.73 -8.74
CA ASN A 272 -19.50 -4.03 -9.78
C ASN A 272 -19.77 -3.22 -11.05
N GLN A 273 -18.70 -2.97 -11.81
CA GLN A 273 -18.71 -2.11 -13.00
C GLN A 273 -18.31 -2.88 -14.24
N THR A 274 -18.88 -2.51 -15.39
CA THR A 274 -18.50 -3.04 -16.72
C THR A 274 -17.90 -1.96 -17.63
N ALA A 275 -18.02 -0.68 -17.26
CA ALA A 275 -17.42 0.39 -18.03
C ALA A 275 -15.89 0.27 -17.96
N ALA A 276 -15.24 0.17 -19.12
CA ALA A 276 -13.80 -0.05 -19.18
C ALA A 276 -13.01 1.01 -18.39
N PRO A 277 -11.99 0.61 -17.61
CA PRO A 277 -11.13 1.54 -16.91
C PRO A 277 -10.32 2.38 -17.90
N VAL A 278 -10.05 3.63 -17.53
CA VAL A 278 -9.24 4.56 -18.32
C VAL A 278 -7.92 4.76 -17.59
N PHE A 279 -6.83 4.31 -18.19
CA PHE A 279 -5.49 4.48 -17.63
C PHE A 279 -4.76 5.68 -18.28
N THR A 280 -3.83 6.29 -17.56
CA THR A 280 -2.95 7.34 -18.11
C THR A 280 -1.95 6.77 -19.12
N ASP A 281 -1.52 5.53 -18.92
CA ASP A 281 -0.63 4.79 -19.81
C ASP A 281 -0.72 3.27 -19.59
N ALA A 282 -0.18 2.49 -20.53
CA ALA A 282 -0.18 1.02 -20.49
C ALA A 282 1.05 0.40 -19.80
N THR A 283 1.89 1.22 -19.16
CA THR A 283 3.11 0.79 -18.46
C THR A 283 2.84 0.66 -16.96
N THR A 284 2.30 1.73 -16.37
CA THR A 284 2.01 1.87 -14.94
C THR A 284 0.60 1.42 -14.60
N TYR A 285 -0.34 1.53 -15.55
CA TYR A 285 -1.77 1.32 -15.31
C TYR A 285 -2.32 2.21 -14.17
N HIS A 286 -1.76 3.40 -13.99
CA HIS A 286 -2.37 4.41 -13.13
C HIS A 286 -3.68 4.88 -13.76
N GLU A 287 -4.71 5.01 -12.93
CA GLU A 287 -6.02 5.45 -13.37
C GLU A 287 -5.98 6.93 -13.78
N ALA A 288 -6.59 7.25 -14.91
CA ALA A 288 -6.86 8.63 -15.25
C ALA A 288 -7.95 9.17 -14.32
N ALA A 289 -7.92 10.47 -14.00
CA ALA A 289 -8.93 11.11 -13.15
C ALA A 289 -10.37 10.99 -13.68
N THR A 290 -10.54 10.65 -14.96
CA THR A 290 -11.85 10.42 -15.61
C THR A 290 -12.26 8.95 -15.62
N SER A 291 -11.46 8.04 -15.07
CA SER A 291 -11.77 6.61 -15.07
C SER A 291 -13.02 6.33 -14.25
N PRO A 292 -13.93 5.43 -14.68
CA PRO A 292 -15.11 5.05 -13.88
C PRO A 292 -14.75 4.35 -12.56
N THR A 293 -13.52 3.88 -12.42
CA THR A 293 -12.98 3.14 -11.27
C THR A 293 -12.51 4.04 -10.12
N VAL A 294 -12.39 5.35 -10.36
CA VAL A 294 -12.03 6.35 -9.33
C VAL A 294 -13.18 6.54 -8.33
N ASP A 295 -12.86 6.56 -7.04
CA ASP A 295 -13.76 6.66 -5.89
C ASP A 295 -14.91 5.62 -5.90
N ALA A 296 -14.72 4.48 -6.56
CA ALA A 296 -15.76 3.47 -6.74
C ALA A 296 -15.56 2.21 -5.89
N GLY A 297 -14.44 2.13 -5.17
CA GLY A 297 -14.08 1.02 -4.31
C GLY A 297 -14.73 1.08 -2.92
N THR A 298 -14.40 0.08 -2.10
CA THR A 298 -14.87 -0.05 -0.71
C THR A 298 -13.77 -0.59 0.20
N SER A 299 -13.76 -0.16 1.45
CA SER A 299 -12.78 -0.65 2.42
C SER A 299 -13.27 -1.89 3.18
N ASP A 300 -12.32 -2.75 3.58
CA ASP A 300 -12.52 -3.87 4.49
C ASP A 300 -11.28 -4.07 5.38
N GLY A 301 -11.26 -5.10 6.22
CA GLY A 301 -10.12 -5.39 7.10
C GLY A 301 -8.82 -5.78 6.37
N TYR A 302 -8.82 -5.89 5.04
CA TYR A 302 -7.70 -6.36 4.23
C TYR A 302 -7.17 -5.31 3.23
N VAL A 303 -7.82 -4.14 3.11
CA VAL A 303 -7.52 -3.08 2.11
C VAL A 303 -6.09 -2.51 2.14
N GLY A 304 -5.29 -2.80 3.17
CA GLY A 304 -3.93 -2.28 3.28
C GLY A 304 -3.89 -0.79 3.68
N ALA A 305 -2.68 -0.27 3.89
CA ALA A 305 -2.47 1.12 4.31
C ALA A 305 -2.06 2.03 3.14
N THR A 306 -1.37 1.46 2.15
CA THR A 306 -0.80 2.19 1.02
C THR A 306 -1.03 1.43 -0.27
N ASP A 307 -1.13 2.16 -1.37
CA ASP A 307 -1.26 1.61 -2.71
C ASP A 307 0.06 1.02 -3.25
N LEU A 308 0.04 0.63 -4.53
CA LEU A 308 1.21 0.09 -5.22
C LEU A 308 2.40 1.06 -5.20
N ASP A 309 2.18 2.37 -5.23
CA ASP A 309 3.25 3.38 -5.24
C ASP A 309 3.72 3.79 -3.84
N GLY A 310 3.07 3.26 -2.80
CA GLY A 310 3.36 3.59 -1.40
C GLY A 310 2.66 4.86 -0.91
N GLN A 311 1.69 5.38 -1.66
CA GLN A 311 0.86 6.51 -1.26
C GLN A 311 -0.31 6.00 -0.39
N ALA A 312 -0.96 6.88 0.37
CA ALA A 312 -2.02 6.47 1.28
C ALA A 312 -3.23 5.90 0.50
N ARG A 313 -3.80 4.80 0.98
CA ARG A 313 -4.88 4.09 0.27
C ARG A 313 -6.21 4.81 0.13
N LEU A 314 -6.46 5.83 0.96
CA LEU A 314 -7.68 6.61 0.88
C LEU A 314 -7.27 8.05 0.62
N GLN A 315 -7.25 8.44 -0.66
CA GLN A 315 -6.94 9.81 -1.06
C GLN A 315 -8.20 10.63 -1.38
N GLY A 316 -9.30 9.95 -1.72
CA GLY A 316 -10.59 10.55 -2.03
C GLY A 316 -11.71 10.17 -1.05
N PRO A 317 -12.98 10.43 -1.44
CA PRO A 317 -14.17 9.95 -0.72
C PRO A 317 -14.24 8.44 -0.53
N ALA A 318 -13.64 7.66 -1.43
CA ALA A 318 -13.54 6.22 -1.35
C ALA A 318 -12.19 5.75 -1.89
N VAL A 319 -11.88 4.46 -1.69
CA VAL A 319 -10.73 3.79 -2.31
C VAL A 319 -11.02 3.62 -3.80
N ASP A 320 -10.00 3.70 -4.65
CA ASP A 320 -10.15 3.43 -6.08
C ASP A 320 -10.25 1.92 -6.36
N ILE A 321 -10.92 1.54 -7.45
CA ILE A 321 -10.94 0.14 -7.91
C ILE A 321 -9.66 -0.10 -8.68
N GLY A 322 -8.64 -0.69 -8.05
CA GLY A 322 -7.39 -1.03 -8.73
C GLY A 322 -6.19 -1.09 -7.79
N ALA A 323 -5.02 -1.41 -8.34
CA ALA A 323 -3.76 -1.48 -7.61
C ALA A 323 -3.24 -0.12 -7.13
N ASP A 324 -3.66 0.96 -7.76
CA ASP A 324 -3.20 2.32 -7.46
C ASP A 324 -4.35 3.21 -6.98
N GLU A 325 -4.03 4.33 -6.34
CA GLU A 325 -4.98 5.42 -6.11
C GLU A 325 -4.69 6.56 -7.08
N THR A 326 -5.73 7.19 -7.61
CA THR A 326 -5.58 8.43 -8.35
C THR A 326 -5.01 9.50 -7.45
N ALA A 327 -3.75 9.86 -7.71
CA ALA A 327 -3.06 10.90 -6.98
C ALA A 327 -3.89 12.19 -6.98
N ARG A 328 -4.41 12.56 -5.81
CA ARG A 328 -5.08 13.85 -5.61
C ARG A 328 -4.04 14.84 -5.13
N PRO A 329 -3.99 16.06 -5.69
CA PRO A 329 -3.19 17.11 -5.08
C PRO A 329 -3.66 17.28 -3.63
N VAL A 330 -2.82 16.93 -2.66
CA VAL A 330 -3.10 17.23 -1.26
C VAL A 330 -3.31 18.74 -1.18
N PRO A 331 -4.49 19.24 -0.74
CA PRO A 331 -4.67 20.66 -0.56
C PRO A 331 -3.57 21.16 0.39
N PRO A 332 -2.92 22.31 0.11
CA PRO A 332 -1.95 22.84 1.05
C PRO A 332 -2.61 22.96 2.44
N PRO A 333 -1.87 22.65 3.51
CA PRO A 333 -2.42 22.71 4.86
C PRO A 333 -3.02 24.10 5.12
N LEU A 334 -4.13 24.14 5.85
CA LEU A 334 -4.77 25.41 6.23
C LEU A 334 -3.76 26.26 7.02
N ASP A 335 -3.65 27.54 6.68
CA ASP A 335 -2.80 28.47 7.40
C ASP A 335 -3.41 28.80 8.78
N THR A 336 -2.70 28.41 9.84
CA THR A 336 -3.07 28.66 11.23
C THR A 336 -2.11 29.62 11.93
N ALA A 337 -1.13 30.19 11.23
CA ALA A 337 -0.12 31.06 11.83
C ALA A 337 -0.64 32.50 11.90
N ALA A 338 -0.83 33.02 13.11
CA ALA A 338 -1.19 34.43 13.28
C ALA A 338 -0.01 35.36 12.97
N PRO A 339 -0.24 36.53 12.35
CA PRO A 339 0.79 37.55 12.17
C PRO A 339 1.13 38.25 13.49
N ASP A 340 2.36 38.74 13.61
CA ASP A 340 2.80 39.64 14.69
C ASP A 340 2.82 41.10 14.22
N THR A 341 2.42 42.02 15.09
CA THR A 341 2.41 43.46 14.79
C THR A 341 3.59 44.16 15.43
N ALA A 342 4.34 44.94 14.66
CA ALA A 342 5.42 45.78 15.19
C ALA A 342 5.12 47.28 15.00
N LEU A 343 5.30 48.08 16.05
CA LEU A 343 5.26 49.54 15.95
C LEU A 343 6.61 50.08 15.46
N GLY A 344 6.57 50.89 14.42
CA GLY A 344 7.71 51.66 13.93
C GLY A 344 7.77 53.05 14.57
N GLN A 345 7.42 54.09 13.80
CA GLN A 345 7.37 55.46 14.28
C GLN A 345 6.26 55.61 15.32
N THR A 346 6.59 56.18 16.48
CA THR A 346 5.63 56.52 17.52
C THR A 346 5.80 57.98 17.99
N PRO A 347 4.76 58.60 18.58
CA PRO A 347 4.90 59.91 19.20
C PRO A 347 5.85 59.87 20.39
N LYS A 348 6.50 61.00 20.69
CA LYS A 348 7.26 61.15 21.94
C LYS A 348 6.36 60.83 23.14
N LYS A 349 6.89 60.07 24.12
CA LYS A 349 6.21 59.67 25.38
C LYS A 349 5.49 60.82 26.08
N ARG A 350 6.03 62.05 25.98
CA ARG A 350 5.38 63.30 26.41
C ARG A 350 5.48 64.34 25.28
N THR A 351 4.37 64.95 24.91
CA THR A 351 4.31 65.94 23.83
C THR A 351 3.25 67.01 24.10
N THR A 352 3.39 68.20 23.53
CA THR A 352 2.33 69.23 23.49
C THR A 352 1.52 69.18 22.20
N LYS A 353 1.97 68.39 21.20
CA LYS A 353 1.26 68.17 19.94
C LYS A 353 0.06 67.25 20.16
N ARG A 354 -1.12 67.66 19.68
CA ARG A 354 -2.37 66.88 19.78
C ARG A 354 -2.54 65.84 18.67
N LYS A 355 -1.74 65.94 17.60
CA LYS A 355 -1.71 65.01 16.47
C LYS A 355 -0.60 63.99 16.72
N ALA A 356 -0.97 62.71 16.86
CA ALA A 356 -0.08 61.59 17.06
C ALA A 356 -0.01 60.78 15.76
N ARG A 357 1.20 60.52 15.25
CA ARG A 357 1.45 59.72 14.04
C ARG A 357 2.12 58.43 14.44
N PHE A 358 1.66 57.34 13.85
CA PHE A 358 2.15 55.99 14.04
C PHE A 358 2.49 55.37 12.69
N THR A 359 3.57 54.59 12.63
CA THR A 359 3.73 53.57 11.59
C THR A 359 3.84 52.22 12.26
N PHE A 360 3.39 51.19 11.57
CA PHE A 360 3.45 49.80 12.01
C PHE A 360 3.52 48.88 10.79
N THR A 361 3.99 47.67 11.04
CA THR A 361 4.15 46.58 10.07
C THR A 361 3.60 45.29 10.67
N ALA A 362 3.28 44.32 9.82
CA ALA A 362 2.97 42.96 10.20
C ALA A 362 4.13 42.05 9.78
N SER A 363 4.30 40.92 10.45
CA SER A 363 5.24 39.87 10.04
C SER A 363 4.85 39.20 8.71
N GLU A 364 3.58 39.34 8.31
CA GLU A 364 3.03 38.74 7.09
C GLU A 364 2.60 39.80 6.07
N ALA A 365 2.95 39.57 4.80
CA ALA A 365 2.60 40.45 3.71
C ALA A 365 1.10 40.35 3.38
N GLY A 366 0.44 41.49 3.16
CA GLY A 366 -0.99 41.52 2.84
C GLY A 366 -1.92 41.53 4.06
N ALA A 367 -1.38 41.46 5.28
CA ALA A 367 -2.16 41.58 6.50
C ALA A 367 -2.87 42.94 6.63
N THR A 368 -4.07 42.92 7.20
CA THR A 368 -4.89 44.09 7.52
C THR A 368 -4.75 44.45 9.00
N PHE A 369 -4.96 45.72 9.37
CA PHE A 369 -4.77 46.16 10.76
C PHE A 369 -6.05 46.69 11.40
N THR A 370 -6.20 46.41 12.68
CA THR A 370 -7.23 46.99 13.54
C THR A 370 -6.58 47.84 14.62
N CYS A 371 -6.95 49.12 14.70
CA CYS A 371 -6.44 50.07 15.67
C CYS A 371 -7.49 50.39 16.73
N ARG A 372 -7.07 50.37 18.00
CA ARG A 372 -7.87 50.79 19.14
C ARG A 372 -7.16 51.93 19.88
N VAL A 373 -7.84 53.07 20.03
CA VAL A 373 -7.33 54.22 20.80
C VAL A 373 -8.09 54.33 22.12
N ASP A 374 -7.35 54.23 23.22
CA ASP A 374 -7.86 54.16 24.58
C ASP A 374 -8.89 53.03 24.72
N LYS A 375 -10.01 53.28 25.41
CA LYS A 375 -11.09 52.30 25.59
C LYS A 375 -12.11 52.29 24.45
N LYS A 376 -11.89 53.03 23.35
CA LYS A 376 -12.83 53.10 22.22
C LYS A 376 -12.93 51.76 21.48
N ALA A 377 -13.92 51.62 20.60
CA ALA A 377 -14.03 50.47 19.71
C ALA A 377 -12.81 50.38 18.78
N ALA A 378 -12.34 49.16 18.53
CA ALA A 378 -11.32 48.88 17.53
C ALA A 378 -11.89 49.15 16.13
N ARG A 379 -11.08 49.73 15.24
CA ARG A 379 -11.50 50.07 13.86
C ARG A 379 -10.39 49.72 12.88
N PRO A 380 -10.73 49.37 11.63
CA PRO A 380 -9.74 49.21 10.57
C PRO A 380 -8.87 50.46 10.44
N CYS A 381 -7.57 50.27 10.26
CA CYS A 381 -6.60 51.35 10.07
C CYS A 381 -5.50 50.94 9.11
N THR A 382 -4.82 51.94 8.53
CA THR A 382 -3.65 51.73 7.66
C THR A 382 -2.44 52.47 8.21
N SER A 383 -1.26 51.91 7.96
CA SER A 383 0.03 52.56 8.25
C SER A 383 0.39 53.46 7.07
N PRO A 384 0.69 54.76 7.26
CA PRO A 384 0.79 55.48 8.54
C PRO A 384 -0.57 55.88 9.14
N PHE A 385 -0.77 55.60 10.43
CA PHE A 385 -2.00 55.98 11.14
C PHE A 385 -1.82 57.29 11.91
N THR A 386 -2.81 58.18 11.83
CA THR A 386 -2.76 59.46 12.54
C THR A 386 -4.04 59.74 13.31
N VAL A 387 -3.91 60.09 14.58
CA VAL A 387 -5.05 60.38 15.46
C VAL A 387 -4.86 61.73 16.19
N LYS A 388 -5.96 62.47 16.33
CA LYS A 388 -6.02 63.71 17.12
C LYS A 388 -6.64 63.43 18.49
N VAL A 389 -5.92 63.75 19.56
CA VAL A 389 -6.35 63.48 20.94
C VAL A 389 -6.34 64.76 21.80
N ARG A 390 -7.11 64.76 22.89
CA ARG A 390 -7.14 65.86 23.87
C ARG A 390 -5.90 65.77 24.80
N PRO A 391 -5.60 66.79 25.62
CA PRO A 391 -4.58 66.65 26.65
C PRO A 391 -4.97 65.52 27.62
N GLY A 392 -4.06 64.59 27.86
CA GLY A 392 -4.36 63.34 28.58
C GLY A 392 -3.31 62.26 28.35
N LYS A 393 -3.43 61.14 29.07
CA LYS A 393 -2.69 59.91 28.79
C LYS A 393 -3.52 59.11 27.78
N HIS A 394 -2.86 58.60 26.75
CA HIS A 394 -3.49 57.83 25.68
C HIS A 394 -2.71 56.55 25.40
N THR A 395 -3.43 55.52 24.96
CA THR A 395 -2.86 54.23 24.55
C THR A 395 -3.41 53.85 23.18
N LEU A 396 -2.53 53.44 22.27
CA LEU A 396 -2.88 52.81 21.00
C LEU A 396 -2.57 51.33 21.11
N SER A 397 -3.47 50.49 20.66
CA SER A 397 -3.27 49.06 20.40
C SER A 397 -3.52 48.80 18.92
N VAL A 398 -2.62 48.06 18.28
CA VAL A 398 -2.73 47.67 16.86
C VAL A 398 -2.55 46.16 16.78
N ALA A 399 -3.48 45.50 16.11
CA ALA A 399 -3.42 44.06 15.84
C ALA A 399 -3.53 43.82 14.32
N ALA A 400 -2.66 42.99 13.78
CA ALA A 400 -2.70 42.51 12.41
C ALA A 400 -3.67 41.32 12.28
N ARG A 401 -4.23 41.15 11.09
CA ARG A 401 -5.04 40.00 10.68
C ARG A 401 -4.66 39.61 9.27
N ASP A 402 -4.36 38.35 9.06
CA ASP A 402 -3.98 37.81 7.74
C ASP A 402 -5.19 37.55 6.83
N ALA A 403 -4.94 36.94 5.67
CA ALA A 403 -5.98 36.55 4.71
C ALA A 403 -6.77 35.31 5.15
N ALA A 404 -6.15 34.39 5.89
CA ALA A 404 -6.78 33.19 6.45
C ALA A 404 -7.72 33.50 7.63
N GLY A 405 -7.63 34.70 8.18
CA GLY A 405 -8.43 35.20 9.27
C GLY A 405 -7.77 35.12 10.65
N ASN A 406 -6.51 34.66 10.76
CA ASN A 406 -5.79 34.61 12.03
C ASN A 406 -5.42 36.03 12.48
N VAL A 407 -5.53 36.28 13.78
CA VAL A 407 -5.36 37.61 14.38
C VAL A 407 -4.21 37.59 15.36
N ASP A 408 -3.38 38.64 15.33
CA ASP A 408 -2.35 38.89 16.33
C ASP A 408 -2.94 38.85 17.75
N ALA A 409 -2.56 37.81 18.50
CA ALA A 409 -2.99 37.58 19.88
C ALA A 409 -2.31 38.53 20.87
N THR A 410 -1.21 39.17 20.47
CA THR A 410 -0.40 40.09 21.28
C THR A 410 -0.30 41.48 20.63
N PRO A 411 -1.42 42.23 20.53
CA PRO A 411 -1.44 43.51 19.83
C PRO A 411 -0.33 44.46 20.29
N ALA A 412 0.39 45.05 19.33
CA ALA A 412 1.41 46.05 19.62
C ALA A 412 0.81 47.29 20.28
N THR A 413 1.38 47.72 21.41
CA THR A 413 0.83 48.85 22.17
C THR A 413 1.83 50.00 22.37
N CYS A 414 1.33 51.24 22.32
CA CYS A 414 2.10 52.44 22.64
C CYS A 414 1.30 53.38 23.54
N THR A 415 1.93 53.89 24.59
CA THR A 415 1.34 54.86 25.52
C THR A 415 2.06 56.19 25.47
N TRP A 416 1.31 57.29 25.28
CA TRP A 416 1.86 58.65 25.26
C TRP A 416 1.01 59.63 26.06
N LYS A 417 1.59 60.77 26.47
CA LYS A 417 0.89 61.83 27.20
C LYS A 417 0.93 63.16 26.45
N VAL A 418 -0.24 63.71 26.15
CA VAL A 418 -0.39 65.06 25.61
C VAL A 418 -0.56 66.06 26.74
N ARG A 419 0.39 67.00 26.86
CA ARG A 419 0.40 68.06 27.87
C ARG A 419 -0.29 69.32 27.34
N LYS A 420 -0.86 70.12 28.25
CA LYS A 420 -1.25 71.50 27.95
C LYS A 420 0.02 72.30 27.66
N LYS A 421 0.00 73.15 26.63
CA LYS A 421 1.06 74.13 26.39
C LYS A 421 0.95 75.15 27.53
N ARG A 422 2.01 75.33 28.34
CA ARG A 422 2.06 76.47 29.27
C ARG A 422 2.01 77.73 28.40
N ARG A 423 1.03 78.59 28.69
CA ARG A 423 0.98 79.94 28.12
C ARG A 423 2.09 80.76 28.74
#